data_AF-A0AAV4E9F2-F1
#
_entry.id   AF-A0AAV4E9F2-F1
#
_cell.length_a   1.000
_cell.length_b   1.000
_cell.length_c   1.000
_cell.angle_alpha   90.00
_cell.angle_beta   90.00
_cell.angle_gamma   90.00
#
_symmetry.space_group_name_H-M   'P 1'
#
loop_
_entity.id
_entity.type
_entity.pdbx_description
1 polymer ?
#
loop_
_entity_poly.entity_id
_entity_poly.type
_entity_poly.pdbx_seq_one_letter_code
_entity_poly.pdbx_strand_id
1 'polypeptide(L)' 'GKLCNFDEFRCERGKCIPVGQVCDSTQDCDHGSDEMFCNETAQAAAANTTSVLVNQSKLTTPKPT' A
#
# COMPACT_ATOMS: atom_id res chain seq x y z
N GLY A 1 11.10 19.82 -9.73
CA GLY A 1 10.25 19.08 -8.77
C GLY A 1 10.81 17.69 -8.62
N LYS A 2 10.88 17.15 -7.40
CA LYS A 2 11.33 15.77 -7.19
C LYS A 2 10.24 14.83 -7.72
N LEU A 3 10.53 14.13 -8.81
CA LEU A 3 9.73 13.00 -9.28
C LEU A 3 10.03 11.81 -8.36
N CYS A 4 9.01 11.05 -7.98
CA CYS A 4 9.23 9.78 -7.27
C CYS A 4 9.89 8.77 -8.23
N ASN A 5 10.60 7.77 -7.69
CA ASN A 5 11.13 6.68 -8.50
C ASN A 5 9.98 5.87 -9.12
N PHE A 6 10.32 5.04 -10.11
CA PHE A 6 9.36 4.17 -10.77
C PHE A 6 8.62 3.22 -9.80
N ASP A 7 9.31 2.75 -8.76
CA ASP A 7 8.77 1.88 -7.70
C ASP A 7 8.23 2.66 -6.49
N GLU A 8 7.96 3.95 -6.63
CA GLU A 8 7.40 4.79 -5.58
C GLU A 8 6.07 5.43 -5.99
N PHE A 9 5.10 5.38 -5.08
CA PHE A 9 3.86 6.13 -5.15
C PHE A 9 4.03 7.54 -4.56
N ARG A 10 3.45 8.53 -5.22
CA ARG A 10 3.47 9.93 -4.76
C ARG A 10 2.19 10.25 -3.98
N CYS A 11 2.34 10.46 -2.68
CA CYS A 11 1.29 11.00 -1.81
C CYS A 11 0.82 12.39 -2.29
N GLU A 12 -0.39 12.79 -1.89
CA GLU A 12 -0.97 14.09 -2.24
C GLU A 12 -0.08 15.28 -1.86
N ARG A 13 0.57 15.21 -0.69
CA ARG A 13 1.51 16.25 -0.22
C ARG A 13 2.92 16.16 -0.83
N GLY A 14 3.14 15.24 -1.76
CA GLY A 14 4.42 15.07 -2.48
C GLY A 14 5.46 14.20 -1.78
N LYS A 15 5.10 13.53 -0.67
CA LYS A 15 5.90 12.42 -0.12
C LYS A 15 5.91 11.27 -1.12
N CYS A 16 7.05 10.61 -1.29
CA CYS A 16 7.15 9.37 -2.05
C CYS A 16 7.22 8.21 -1.07
N ILE A 17 6.43 7.16 -1.30
CA ILE A 17 6.45 5.91 -0.55
C ILE A 17 6.65 4.76 -1.54
N PRO A 18 7.27 3.65 -1.15
CA PRO A 18 7.31 2.45 -1.97
C PRO A 18 5.92 2.01 -2.42
N VAL A 19 5.77 1.51 -3.65
CA VAL A 19 4.49 0.98 -4.14
C VAL A 19 3.93 -0.15 -3.27
N GLY A 20 4.78 -0.87 -2.54
CA GLY A 20 4.37 -1.90 -1.58
C GLY A 20 3.81 -1.38 -0.25
N GLN A 21 3.87 -0.06 -0.02
CA GLN A 21 3.22 0.64 1.10
C GLN A 21 1.88 1.27 0.69
N VAL A 22 1.43 1.04 -0.55
CA VAL A 22 0.09 1.47 -0.96
C VAL A 22 -0.89 0.35 -0.63
N CYS A 23 -1.95 0.69 0.09
CA CYS A 23 -2.99 -0.23 0.48
C CYS A 23 -2.49 -1.37 1.37
N ASP A 24 -1.59 -1.07 2.30
CA ASP A 24 -0.97 -2.02 3.23
C ASP A 24 -1.63 -2.02 4.63
N SER A 25 -2.75 -1.29 4.79
CA SER A 25 -3.44 -1.03 6.06
C SER A 25 -2.64 -0.18 7.05
N THR A 26 -1.55 0.45 6.60
CA THR A 26 -0.74 1.41 7.34
C THR A 26 -0.85 2.77 6.68
N GLN A 27 -1.00 3.82 7.47
CA GLN A 27 -0.92 5.17 6.94
C GLN A 27 0.55 5.58 6.77
N ASP A 28 1.09 5.40 5.57
CA ASP A 28 2.40 5.88 5.18
C ASP A 28 2.34 7.28 4.54
N CYS A 29 1.25 7.68 3.87
CA CYS A 29 1.09 9.06 3.45
C CYS A 29 0.58 9.99 4.56
N ASP A 30 0.93 11.27 4.47
CA ASP A 30 0.29 12.31 5.28
C ASP A 30 -1.21 12.35 4.96
N HIS A 31 -2.05 11.96 5.91
CA HIS A 31 -3.51 11.73 5.79
C HIS A 31 -3.97 10.40 5.16
N GLY A 32 -3.07 9.44 4.93
CA GLY A 32 -3.49 8.10 4.52
C GLY A 32 -3.99 8.02 3.08
N SER A 33 -3.53 8.91 2.19
CA SER A 33 -3.92 8.90 0.77
C SER A 33 -3.56 7.60 0.05
N ASP A 34 -2.53 6.91 0.53
CA ASP A 34 -2.13 5.55 0.17
C ASP A 34 -3.17 4.48 0.54
N GLU A 35 -4.01 4.73 1.53
CA GLU A 35 -5.05 3.81 2.02
C GLU A 35 -6.48 4.23 1.63
N MET A 36 -6.68 5.42 1.06
CA MET A 36 -8.01 5.96 0.74
C MET A 36 -8.65 5.35 -0.51
N PHE A 37 -7.87 4.78 -1.43
CA PHE A 37 -8.35 4.29 -2.73
C PHE A 37 -7.99 2.83 -3.00
N CYS A 38 -8.09 1.99 -1.98
CA CYS A 38 -7.91 0.55 -2.10
C CYS A 38 -9.17 -0.08 -2.67
N ASN A 39 -9.23 -0.23 -4.00
CA ASN A 39 -10.13 -1.23 -4.56
C ASN A 39 -9.65 -2.59 -4.02
N GLU A 40 -10.49 -3.32 -3.29
CA GLU A 40 -10.17 -4.67 -2.78
C GLU A 40 -9.62 -5.60 -3.88
N THR A 41 -9.92 -5.29 -5.14
CA THR A 41 -9.44 -5.96 -6.36
C THR A 41 -8.03 -5.59 -6.82
N ALA A 42 -7.45 -4.45 -6.42
CA ALA A 42 -6.10 -4.01 -6.82
C ALA A 42 -4.99 -4.62 -5.93
N GLN A 43 -5.29 -4.87 -4.66
CA GLN A 43 -4.42 -5.59 -3.72
C GLN A 43 -4.28 -7.09 -4.08
N ALA A 44 -5.15 -7.58 -4.96
CA ALA A 44 -5.15 -8.97 -5.45
C ALA A 44 -4.13 -9.24 -6.57
N ALA A 45 -3.42 -8.24 -7.09
CA ALA A 45 -2.37 -8.45 -8.08
C ALA A 45 -1.14 -9.18 -7.50
N ALA A 46 -1.03 -9.30 -6.17
CA ALA A 46 0.00 -10.08 -5.48
C ALA A 46 -0.55 -11.24 -4.62
N ALA A 47 -1.87 -11.47 -4.58
CA ALA A 47 -2.49 -12.47 -3.71
C ALA A 47 -3.70 -13.16 -4.38
N ASN A 48 -3.45 -13.95 -5.42
CA ASN A 48 -4.46 -14.84 -5.98
C ASN A 48 -4.44 -16.19 -5.23
N THR A 49 -5.18 -16.30 -4.13
CA THR A 49 -5.82 -17.56 -3.68
C THR A 49 -6.89 -17.25 -2.62
N THR A 50 -8.13 -17.56 -2.95
CA THR A 50 -9.32 -17.78 -2.10
C THR A 50 -9.12 -17.64 -0.59
N SER A 51 -9.70 -16.61 0.04
CA SER A 51 -10.16 -16.63 1.44
C SER A 51 -10.91 -15.35 1.81
N VAL A 52 -12.24 -15.33 1.66
CA VAL A 52 -13.10 -14.54 2.57
C VAL A 52 -13.12 -15.31 3.90
N LEU A 53 -11.99 -15.29 4.58
CA LEU A 53 -11.83 -15.65 5.98
C LEU A 53 -11.11 -14.44 6.56
N VAL A 54 -11.88 -13.45 6.99
CA VAL A 54 -11.36 -12.31 7.74
C VAL A 54 -10.89 -12.80 9.12
N ASN A 55 -9.80 -13.55 9.14
CA ASN A 55 -9.03 -13.83 10.33
C ASN A 55 -7.71 -13.09 10.14
N GLN A 56 -7.70 -11.84 10.62
CA GLN A 56 -6.69 -10.79 10.52
C GLN A 56 -5.29 -11.20 11.04
N SER A 57 -4.70 -12.27 10.52
CA SER A 57 -3.31 -12.60 10.79
C SER A 57 -2.47 -11.92 9.73
N LYS A 58 -2.31 -10.61 9.91
CA LYS A 58 -1.21 -9.76 9.43
C LYS A 58 -0.37 -10.44 8.34
N LEU A 59 -0.57 -10.05 7.09
CA LEU A 59 0.51 -10.12 6.12
C LEU A 59 1.51 -9.03 6.50
N THR A 60 2.23 -9.23 7.61
CA THR A 60 3.44 -8.47 7.94
C THR A 60 4.50 -8.90 6.93
N THR A 61 4.44 -8.31 5.73
CA THR A 61 5.67 -8.07 4.99
C THR A 61 6.54 -7.18 5.88
N PRO A 62 7.72 -7.63 6.32
CA PRO A 62 8.61 -6.78 7.07
C PRO A 62 8.99 -5.61 6.18
N LYS A 63 8.55 -4.40 6.54
CA LYS A 63 9.08 -3.15 6.00
C LYS A 63 10.62 -3.24 6.04
N PRO A 64 11.33 -3.19 4.89
CA PRO A 64 12.78 -3.11 4.93
C PRO A 64 13.13 -1.84 5.73
N THR A 65 13.89 -2.05 6.80
CA THR A 65 14.36 -0.98 7.71
C THR A 65 15.39 -0.12 7.00
#